data_AF-A0A073JNS9-F1
#
_entry.id   AF-A0A073JNS9-F1
#
_cell.length_a   1.000
_cell.length_b   1.000
_cell.length_c   1.000
_cell.angle_alpha   90.00
_cell.angle_beta   90.00
_cell.angle_gamma   90.00
#
_symmetry.space_group_name_H-M   'P 1'
#
loop_
_entity.id
_entity.type
_entity.pdbx_description
1 polymer ?
#
loop_
_entity_poly.entity_id
_entity_poly.type
_entity_poly.pdbx_seq_one_letter_code
_entity_poly.pdbx_strand_id
1 'polypeptide(L)' 'AQILTPIFERVFSDNSFGFRPHRGAHDAIEKVVDLYNQGYRRVVDLNLKAYFDNVNHDLMIKYLQQYIDDPWTLRLI' A
#
# COMPACT_ATOMS: atom_id res chain seq x y z
N ALA A 1 3.91 -6.96 13.37
CA ALA A 1 4.09 -5.88 12.38
C ALA A 1 5.51 -5.33 12.31
N GLN A 2 6.21 -5.12 13.45
CA GLN A 2 7.51 -4.41 13.48
C GLN A 2 8.64 -4.93 12.57
N ILE A 3 8.67 -6.22 12.22
CA ILE A 3 9.76 -6.80 11.41
C ILE A 3 9.54 -6.58 9.91
N LEU A 4 8.31 -6.72 9.43
CA LEU A 4 8.00 -6.60 7.99
C LEU A 4 7.84 -5.14 7.56
N THR A 5 7.35 -4.26 8.43
CA THR A 5 7.12 -2.85 8.09
C THR A 5 8.37 -2.15 7.54
N PRO A 6 9.58 -2.25 8.14
CA PRO A 6 10.78 -1.61 7.59
C PRO A 6 11.22 -2.14 6.22
N ILE A 7 10.88 -3.39 5.89
CA ILE A 7 11.16 -3.98 4.57
C ILE A 7 10.23 -3.36 3.54
N PHE A 8 8.93 -3.35 3.82
CA PHE A 8 7.93 -2.87 2.86
C PHE A 8 7.86 -1.34 2.75
N GLU A 9 8.20 -0.60 3.82
CA GLU A 9 8.26 0.88 3.77
C GLU A 9 9.25 1.40 2.74
N ARG A 10 10.29 0.61 2.37
CA ARG A 10 11.28 0.97 1.34
C ARG A 10 10.76 0.81 -0.09
N VAL A 11 9.70 0.02 -0.28
CA VAL A 11 9.17 -0.31 -1.62
C VAL A 11 7.79 0.28 -1.87
N PHE A 12 7.09 0.74 -0.82
CA PHE A 12 5.83 1.44 -0.98
C PHE A 12 6.01 2.76 -1.73
N SER A 13 5.06 3.03 -2.63
CA SER A 13 4.97 4.30 -3.34
C SER A 13 4.85 5.48 -2.38
N ASP A 14 5.45 6.62 -2.74
CA ASP A 14 5.27 7.87 -2.02
C ASP A 14 3.84 8.40 -2.06
N ASN A 15 3.02 7.92 -3.00
CA ASN A 15 1.60 8.26 -3.07
C ASN A 15 0.71 7.24 -2.32
N SER A 16 1.31 6.33 -1.54
CA SER A 16 0.59 5.43 -0.64
C SER A 16 0.57 6.02 0.78
N PHE A 17 -0.63 6.25 1.31
CA PHE A 17 -0.84 6.93 2.59
C PHE A 17 -1.58 6.08 3.63
N GLY A 18 -2.27 5.01 3.21
CA GLY A 18 -3.08 4.18 4.12
C GLY A 18 -2.24 3.17 4.90
N PHE A 19 -2.54 2.99 6.18
CA PHE A 19 -1.94 1.98 7.07
C PHE A 19 -0.41 2.02 7.18
N ARG A 20 0.20 3.19 6.95
CA ARG A 20 1.64 3.39 7.03
C ARG A 20 2.04 4.18 8.27
N PRO A 21 3.21 3.90 8.87
CA PRO A 21 3.73 4.71 9.95
C PRO A 21 4.00 6.14 9.46
N HIS A 22 3.60 7.14 10.25
CA HIS A 22 3.82 8.57 9.97
C HIS A 22 3.20 9.11 8.67
N ARG A 23 2.25 8.38 8.07
CA ARG A 23 1.46 8.84 6.93
C ARG A 23 -0.02 8.60 7.19
N GLY A 24 -0.86 9.52 6.76
CA GLY A 24 -2.31 9.45 7.00
C GLY A 24 -3.15 10.18 5.96
N ALA A 25 -4.44 10.27 6.26
CA ALA A 25 -5.42 10.87 5.35
C ALA A 25 -5.13 12.35 5.06
N HIS A 26 -4.59 13.10 6.03
CA HIS A 26 -4.23 14.50 5.84
C HIS A 26 -3.14 14.68 4.78
N ASP A 27 -2.08 13.86 4.82
CA ASP A 27 -1.01 13.91 3.81
C ASP A 27 -1.53 13.59 2.40
N ALA A 28 -2.49 12.67 2.31
CA ALA A 28 -3.14 12.34 1.04
C ALA A 28 -3.93 13.54 0.48
N ILE A 29 -4.65 14.28 1.34
CA ILE A 29 -5.40 15.47 0.95
C ILE A 29 -4.45 16.57 0.48
N GLU A 30 -3.37 16.83 1.22
CA GLU A 30 -2.35 17.81 0.83
C GLU A 30 -1.79 17.49 -0.56
N LYS A 31 -1.47 16.22 -0.81
CA LYS A 31 -0.98 15.79 -2.13
C LYS A 31 -1.99 16.04 -3.25
N VAL A 32 -3.27 15.81 -3.00
CA VAL A 32 -4.34 16.08 -3.99
C VAL A 32 -4.48 17.58 -4.25
N VAL A 33 -4.39 18.42 -3.21
CA VAL A 33 -4.42 19.88 -3.36
C VAL A 33 -3.24 20.37 -4.20
N ASP A 34 -2.04 19.83 -3.98
CA ASP A 34 -0.86 20.16 -4.78
C ASP A 34 -1.02 19.79 -6.25
N LEU A 35 -1.59 18.60 -6.53
CA LEU A 35 -1.88 18.17 -7.91
C LEU A 35 -2.95 19.06 -8.56
N TYR A 36 -3.97 19.45 -7.81
CA TYR A 36 -5.00 20.37 -8.29
C TYR A 36 -4.39 21.73 -8.66
N ASN A 37 -3.49 22.26 -7.82
CA ASN A 37 -2.78 23.51 -8.07
C ASN A 37 -1.84 23.44 -9.30
N GLN A 38 -1.32 22.25 -9.61
CA GLN A 38 -0.55 22.00 -10.84
C GLN A 38 -1.41 21.90 -12.11
N GLY A 39 -2.74 21.96 -11.99
CA GLY A 39 -3.68 21.96 -13.12
C GLY A 39 -4.37 20.63 -13.38
N TYR A 40 -4.14 19.59 -12.57
CA TYR A 40 -4.85 18.32 -12.69
C TYR A 40 -6.26 18.42 -12.08
N ARG A 41 -7.26 18.68 -12.93
CA ARG A 41 -8.65 18.93 -12.50
C ARG A 41 -9.60 17.74 -12.66
N ARG A 42 -9.10 16.60 -13.14
CA ARG A 42 -9.90 15.40 -13.34
C ARG A 42 -9.43 14.31 -12.39
N VAL A 43 -10.38 13.68 -11.71
CA VAL A 43 -10.14 12.59 -10.77
C VAL A 43 -10.79 11.33 -11.34
N VAL A 44 -10.06 10.22 -11.25
CA VAL A 44 -10.59 8.88 -11.53
C VAL A 44 -10.72 8.19 -10.18
N ASP A 45 -11.96 8.03 -9.72
CA ASP A 45 -12.25 7.33 -8.47
C ASP A 45 -12.34 5.82 -8.71
N LEU A 46 -11.49 5.07 -8.02
CA LEU A 46 -11.41 3.62 -8.13
C LEU A 46 -11.49 3.03 -6.72
N ASN A 47 -12.44 2.12 -6.52
CA ASN A 47 -12.59 1.41 -5.25
C ASN A 47 -12.74 -0.09 -5.47
N LEU A 48 -12.11 -0.88 -4.61
CA LEU A 48 -12.22 -2.33 -4.62
C LEU A 48 -13.24 -2.77 -3.57
N LYS A 49 -14.26 -3.51 -4.00
CA LYS A 49 -15.30 -4.05 -3.11
C LYS A 49 -14.71 -5.19 -2.28
N ALA A 50 -14.87 -5.11 -0.95
CA ALA A 50 -14.52 -6.19 -0.02
C ALA A 50 -13.10 -6.75 -0.31
N TYR A 51 -12.11 -5.86 -0.35
CA TYR A 51 -10.75 -6.17 -0.79
C TYR A 51 -10.17 -7.40 -0.09
N PHE A 52 -10.26 -7.46 1.25
CA PHE A 52 -9.69 -8.57 2.03
C PHE A 52 -10.41 -9.90 1.83
N ASP A 53 -11.68 -9.90 1.42
CA ASP A 53 -12.45 -11.12 1.16
C ASP A 53 -12.16 -11.68 -0.24
N ASN A 54 -11.75 -10.82 -1.18
CA ASN A 54 -11.60 -11.16 -2.61
C ASN A 54 -10.14 -11.22 -3.08
N VAL A 55 -9.16 -10.92 -2.22
CA VAL A 55 -7.75 -10.95 -2.60
C VAL A 55 -7.31 -12.39 -2.86
N ASN A 56 -6.64 -12.62 -3.99
CA ASN A 56 -6.08 -13.93 -4.30
C ASN A 56 -4.83 -14.17 -3.43
N HIS A 57 -4.95 -15.11 -2.49
CA HIS A 57 -3.88 -15.43 -1.54
C HIS A 57 -2.62 -16.01 -2.22
N ASP A 58 -2.75 -16.82 -3.27
CA ASP A 58 -1.59 -17.37 -3.98
C ASP A 58 -0.78 -16.25 -4.65
N LEU A 59 -1.46 -15.29 -5.28
CA LEU A 59 -0.81 -14.11 -5.85
C LEU A 59 -0.18 -13.25 -4.76
N MET A 60 -0.88 -13.03 -3.65
CA MET A 60 -0.36 -12.25 -2.53
C MET A 60 0.93 -12.86 -1.96
N ILE A 61 0.94 -14.16 -1.68
CA ILE A 61 2.13 -14.88 -1.18
C ILE A 61 3.27 -14.82 -2.21
N LYS A 62 2.98 -14.99 -3.50
CA LYS A 62 3.97 -14.87 -4.58
C LYS A 62 4.63 -13.48 -4.63
N TYR A 63 3.88 -12.41 -4.33
CA TYR A 63 4.46 -11.07 -4.22
C TYR A 63 5.30 -10.92 -2.95
N LEU A 64 4.85 -11.45 -1.81
CA LEU A 64 5.60 -11.38 -0.55
C LEU A 64 6.94 -12.15 -0.64
N GLN A 65 6.97 -13.27 -1.35
CA GLN A 65 8.18 -14.07 -1.63
C GLN A 65 9.29 -13.29 -2.34
N GLN A 66 8.99 -12.17 -3.00
CA GLN A 66 10.01 -11.33 -3.64
C GLN A 66 10.81 -10.50 -2.63
N TYR A 67 10.30 -10.34 -1.41
CA TYR A 67 10.86 -9.47 -0.38
C TYR A 67 11.15 -10.21 0.94
N ILE A 68 10.63 -11.42 1.12
CA ILE A 68 10.79 -12.26 2.30
C ILE A 68 11.36 -13.61 1.87
N ASP A 69 12.58 -13.91 2.30
CA ASP A 69 13.23 -15.18 2.00
C ASP A 69 12.87 -16.30 3.00
N ASP A 70 12.31 -15.96 4.16
CA ASP A 70 11.98 -16.93 5.22
C ASP A 70 10.67 -17.70 4.91
N PRO A 71 10.75 -19.02 4.65
CA PRO A 71 9.57 -19.83 4.33
C PRO A 71 8.61 -19.99 5.50
N TRP A 72 9.09 -19.88 6.74
CA TRP A 72 8.26 -20.02 7.93
C TRP A 72 7.35 -18.82 8.12
N THR A 73 7.88 -17.61 7.96
CA THR A 73 7.10 -16.38 7.99
C THR A 73 6.01 -16.39 6.90
N LEU A 74 6.34 -16.81 5.68
CA LEU A 74 5.36 -16.87 4.58
C LEU A 74 4.23 -17.88 4.83
N ARG A 75 4.47 -18.93 5.62
CA ARG A 75 3.45 -19.94 5.98
C ARG A 75 2.48 -19.46 7.07
N LEU A 76 2.86 -18.43 7.82
CA LEU A 76 2.05 -17.86 8.91
C LEU A 76 1.15 -16.71 8.44
N ILE A 77 1.33 -16.25 7.21
CA ILE A 77 0.54 -15.20 6.55
C ILE A 77 -0.59 -15.86 5.77
#